data_AF-A0A960WWA5-F1
#
_entry.id   AF-A0A960WWA5-F1
#
_cell.length_a   1.000
_cell.length_b   1.000
_cell.length_c   1.000
_cell.angle_alpha   90.00
_cell.angle_beta   90.00
_cell.angle_gamma   90.00
#
_symmetry.space_group_name_H-M   'P 1'
#
loop_
_entity.id
_entity.type
_entity.pdbx_description
1 polymer ?
#
loop_
_entity_poly.entity_id
_entity_poly.type
_entity_poly.pdbx_seq_one_letter_code
_entity_poly.pdbx_strand_id
1 'polypeptide(L)'
;ARFVDPCVATGEKTVESGLLCLCREVAGRLLRRQIETGDAEKTVREMWSLLVRSVPECSEVRARWIVDLALELIHVKKNGTFKRSPLELSLLIARAGNHLRDVRDN
;
A
#
# COMPACT_ATOMS: atom_id res chain seq x y z
N ALA A 1 -22.87 -16.24 6.54
CA ALA A 1 -21.56 -16.76 6.09
C ALA A 1 -20.47 -16.02 6.84
N ARG A 2 -19.64 -16.72 7.63
CA ARG A 2 -18.52 -16.13 8.36
C ARG A 2 -17.49 -15.65 7.35
N PHE A 3 -17.15 -14.35 7.38
CA PHE A 3 -15.95 -13.85 6.73
C PHE A 3 -14.76 -14.45 7.48
N VAL A 4 -14.07 -15.38 6.83
CA VAL A 4 -12.82 -15.94 7.34
C VAL A 4 -11.74 -14.91 7.03
N ASP A 5 -11.26 -14.21 8.05
CA ASP A 5 -10.04 -13.40 7.99
C ASP A 5 -8.84 -14.32 7.75
N PRO A 6 -8.10 -14.23 6.63
CA PRO A 6 -6.98 -15.10 6.35
C PRO A 6 -5.66 -14.62 6.99
N CYS A 7 -5.71 -13.77 8.02
CA CYS A 7 -4.52 -13.23 8.67
C CYS A 7 -4.02 -14.14 9.80
N VAL A 8 -3.67 -15.39 9.49
CA VAL A 8 -2.88 -16.24 10.41
C VAL A 8 -1.70 -16.83 9.65
N ALA A 9 -0.49 -16.32 9.91
CA ALA A 9 0.76 -16.99 9.58
C ALA A 9 1.93 -16.51 10.49
N THR A 10 2.26 -17.36 11.46
CA THR A 10 3.61 -17.71 11.96
C THR A 10 4.74 -16.65 11.95
N GLY A 11 5.08 -16.18 13.16
CA GLY A 11 6.45 -16.06 13.69
C GLY A 11 7.37 -14.95 13.18
N GLU A 12 7.66 -14.90 11.88
CA GLU A 12 8.61 -13.94 11.27
C GLU A 12 8.00 -13.17 10.09
N LYS A 13 6.74 -13.47 9.74
CA LYS A 13 5.97 -12.86 8.62
C LYS A 13 5.05 -11.72 9.04
N THR A 14 5.17 -11.23 10.27
CA THR A 14 4.21 -10.31 10.90
C THR A 14 4.27 -8.89 10.33
N VAL A 15 5.44 -8.41 9.90
CA VAL A 15 5.59 -7.04 9.36
C VAL A 15 5.14 -6.96 7.89
N GLU A 16 5.51 -7.93 7.05
CA GLU A 16 5.00 -8.05 5.67
C GLU A 16 3.47 -8.25 5.66
N SER A 17 2.95 -9.01 6.62
CA SER A 17 1.50 -9.16 6.84
C SER A 17 0.81 -7.81 7.07
N GLY A 18 1.41 -6.94 7.91
CA GLY A 18 0.86 -5.63 8.21
C GLY A 18 0.83 -4.68 7.01
N LEU A 19 1.95 -4.57 6.27
CA LEU A 19 2.03 -3.72 5.09
C LEU A 19 1.10 -4.20 3.97
N LEU A 20 1.09 -5.51 3.68
CA LEU A 20 0.21 -6.06 2.66
C LEU A 20 -1.26 -5.92 3.04
N CYS A 21 -1.61 -6.06 4.32
CA CYS A 21 -2.97 -5.82 4.80
C CYS A 21 -3.38 -4.35 4.60
N LEU A 22 -2.51 -3.41 4.99
CA LEU A 22 -2.73 -1.98 4.77
C LEU A 22 -2.90 -1.65 3.29
N CYS A 23 -2.02 -2.16 2.42
CA CYS A 23 -2.12 -1.92 0.98
C CYS A 23 -3.40 -2.52 0.38
N ARG A 24 -3.88 -3.66 0.88
CA ARG A 24 -5.18 -4.23 0.46
C ARG A 24 -6.34 -3.34 0.89
N GLU A 25 -6.31 -2.82 2.11
CA GLU A 25 -7.35 -1.91 2.60
C GLU A 25 -7.37 -0.62 1.78
N VAL A 26 -6.20 -0.02 1.55
CA VAL A 26 -6.02 1.16 0.71
C VAL A 26 -6.53 0.89 -0.72
N ALA A 27 -6.17 -0.26 -1.32
CA ALA A 27 -6.64 -0.64 -2.64
C ALA A 27 -8.17 -0.73 -2.71
N GLY A 28 -8.80 -1.36 -1.71
CA GLY A 28 -10.26 -1.45 -1.62
C GLY A 28 -10.93 -0.08 -1.51
N ARG A 29 -10.37 0.83 -0.71
CA ARG A 29 -10.87 2.20 -0.56
C ARG A 29 -10.70 3.01 -1.85
N LEU A 30 -9.56 2.90 -2.53
CA LEU A 30 -9.30 3.55 -3.82
C LEU A 30 -10.31 3.11 -4.87
N LEU A 31 -10.56 1.80 -4.99
CA LEU A 31 -11.53 1.26 -5.95
C LEU A 31 -12.95 1.75 -5.66
N ARG A 32 -13.39 1.70 -4.40
CA ARG A 32 -14.74 2.14 -4.02
C ARG A 32 -14.95 3.61 -4.33
N ARG A 33 -13.99 4.44 -3.93
CA ARG A 33 -14.08 5.89 -4.12
C ARG A 33 -13.95 6.30 -5.58
N GLN A 34 -13.19 5.55 -6.37
CA GLN A 34 -13.13 5.73 -7.82
C GLN A 34 -14.48 5.48 -8.49
N ILE A 35 -15.23 4.47 -8.05
CA ILE A 35 -16.57 4.17 -8.57
C ILE A 35 -17.56 5.28 -8.19
N GLU A 36 -17.44 5.83 -6.98
CA GLU A 36 -18.33 6.89 -6.48
C GLU A 36 -18.07 8.26 -7.12
N THR A 37 -16.81 8.64 -7.27
CA THR A 37 -16.43 10.00 -7.69
C THR A 37 -16.06 10.11 -9.16
N GLY A 38 -15.58 9.03 -9.78
CA GLY A 38 -15.00 9.03 -11.12
C GLY A 38 -13.64 9.73 -11.24
N ASP A 39 -13.16 10.40 -10.19
CA ASP A 39 -11.92 11.18 -10.19
C ASP A 39 -10.78 10.46 -9.46
N ALA A 40 -9.90 9.85 -10.24
CA ALA A 40 -8.79 9.06 -9.75
C ALA A 40 -7.73 9.89 -9.05
N GLU A 41 -7.43 11.08 -9.57
CA GLU A 41 -6.39 11.92 -8.99
C GLU A 41 -6.83 12.47 -7.64
N LYS A 42 -8.08 12.93 -7.54
CA LYS A 42 -8.64 13.40 -6.27
C LYS A 42 -8.69 12.27 -5.26
N THR A 43 -9.13 11.08 -5.67
CA THR A 43 -9.17 9.89 -4.81
C THR A 43 -7.78 9.52 -4.26
N VAL A 44 -6.74 9.59 -5.10
CA VAL A 44 -5.35 9.34 -4.69
C VAL A 44 -4.85 10.40 -3.72
N ARG A 45 -5.07 11.69 -4.01
CA ARG A 45 -4.67 12.81 -3.12
C ARG A 45 -5.33 12.70 -1.74
N GLU A 46 -6.63 12.41 -1.71
CA GLU A 46 -7.37 12.21 -0.46
C GLU A 46 -6.85 11.00 0.33
N MET A 47 -6.44 9.94 -0.38
CA MET A 47 -5.85 8.77 0.26
C MET A 47 -4.49 9.07 0.90
N TRP A 48 -3.64 9.88 0.25
CA TRP A 48 -2.38 10.34 0.85
C TRP A 48 -2.65 11.09 2.15
N SER A 49 -3.54 12.08 2.12
CA SER A 49 -3.91 12.87 3.29
C SER A 49 -4.50 12.01 4.42
N LEU A 50 -5.28 10.98 4.08
CA LEU A 50 -5.82 10.04 5.05
C LEU A 50 -4.70 9.23 5.72
N LEU A 51 -3.78 8.67 4.93
CA LEU A 51 -2.69 7.85 5.46
C LEU A 51 -1.75 8.64 6.38
N VAL A 52 -1.41 9.88 6.02
CA VAL A 52 -0.58 10.75 6.87
C VAL A 52 -1.27 11.04 8.21
N ARG A 53 -2.60 11.17 8.21
CA ARG A 53 -3.36 11.46 9.44
C ARG A 53 -3.66 10.23 10.29
N SER A 54 -3.81 9.07 9.66
CA SER A 54 -4.31 7.85 10.32
C SER A 54 -3.23 6.83 10.64
N VAL A 55 -2.07 6.86 9.97
CA VAL A 55 -0.97 5.93 10.21
C VAL A 55 0.11 6.64 11.05
N PRO A 56 0.44 6.14 12.25
CA PRO A 56 1.51 6.70 13.07
C PRO A 56 2.83 6.74 12.32
N GLU A 57 3.57 7.84 12.46
CA GLU A 57 4.89 8.04 11.83
C GLU A 57 4.88 7.84 10.29
N CYS A 58 3.75 8.12 9.65
CA CYS A 58 3.63 8.07 8.21
C CYS A 58 3.93 9.44 7.60
N SER A 59 5.13 9.60 7.05
CA SER A 59 5.48 10.78 6.27
C SER A 59 4.66 10.82 4.95
N GLU A 60 4.52 12.00 4.37
CA GLU A 60 3.88 12.14 3.04
C GLU A 60 4.54 11.24 1.99
N VAL A 61 5.87 11.12 2.04
CA VAL A 61 6.64 10.28 1.13
C VAL A 61 6.28 8.80 1.31
N ARG A 62 6.19 8.32 2.56
CA ARG A 62 5.78 6.96 2.86
C ARG A 62 4.34 6.69 2.46
N ALA A 63 3.43 7.64 2.68
CA ALA A 63 2.04 7.54 2.27
C ALA A 63 1.92 7.38 0.73
N ARG A 64 2.73 8.11 -0.04
CA ARG A 64 2.79 7.96 -1.50
C ARG A 64 3.23 6.55 -1.90
N TRP A 65 4.26 6.00 -1.26
CA TRP A 65 4.73 4.64 -1.54
C TRP A 65 3.71 3.56 -1.19
N ILE A 66 2.97 3.71 -0.09
CA ILE A 66 1.89 2.80 0.27
C ILE A 66 0.77 2.83 -0.78
N VAL A 67 0.39 4.01 -1.26
CA VAL A 67 -0.62 4.15 -2.32
C VAL A 67 -0.13 3.58 -3.64
N ASP A 68 1.12 3.84 -4.02
CA ASP A 68 1.72 3.28 -5.23
C ASP A 68 1.74 1.75 -5.20
N LEU A 69 2.03 1.16 -4.04
CA LEU A 69 2.01 -0.28 -3.84
C LEU A 69 0.58 -0.83 -3.91
N ALA A 70 -0.40 -0.11 -3.35
CA ALA A 70 -1.81 -0.48 -3.45
C ALA A 70 -2.32 -0.43 -4.90
N LEU A 71 -1.87 0.55 -5.69
CA LEU A 71 -2.19 0.64 -7.12
C LEU A 71 -1.58 -0.52 -7.93
N GLU A 72 -0.35 -0.96 -7.60
CA GLU A 72 0.21 -2.19 -8.19
C GLU A 72 -0.61 -3.42 -7.85
N LEU A 73 -1.09 -3.54 -6.60
CA LEU A 73 -1.97 -4.66 -6.23
C LEU A 73 -3.25 -4.68 -7.06
N ILE A 74 -3.86 -3.51 -7.29
CA ILE A 74 -5.03 -3.39 -8.18
C ILE A 74 -4.66 -3.82 -9.60
N HIS A 75 -3.52 -3.34 -10.10
CA HIS A 75 -3.05 -3.65 -11.45
C HIS A 75 -2.84 -5.16 -11.65
N VAL A 76 -2.14 -5.82 -10.73
CA VAL A 76 -1.92 -7.27 -10.76
C VAL A 76 -3.23 -8.04 -10.70
N LYS A 77 -4.19 -7.60 -9.87
CA LYS A 77 -5.50 -8.24 -9.81
C LYS A 77 -6.28 -8.12 -11.11
N LYS A 78 -6.09 -7.03 -11.86
CA LYS A 78 -6.76 -6.81 -13.15
C LYS A 78 -6.05 -7.50 -14.32
N ASN A 79 -4.72 -7.47 -14.35
CA ASN A 79 -3.91 -7.81 -15.52
C ASN A 79 -3.03 -9.05 -15.34
N GLY A 80 -3.02 -9.65 -14.14
CA GLY A 80 -2.23 -10.84 -13.82
C GLY A 80 -0.71 -10.62 -13.69
N THR A 81 -0.23 -9.40 -13.94
CA THR A 81 1.20 -9.04 -13.94
C THR A 81 1.42 -7.73 -13.20
N PHE A 82 2.62 -7.55 -12.64
CA PHE A 82 3.03 -6.26 -12.06
C PHE A 82 3.41 -5.30 -13.20
N LYS A 83 3.13 -4.01 -13.01
CA LYS A 83 3.57 -2.99 -13.97
C LYS A 83 5.07 -2.70 -13.84
N ARG A 84 5.59 -2.81 -12.61
CA ARG A 84 7.01 -2.61 -12.27
C ARG A 84 7.80 -3.91 -12.35
N SER A 85 9.10 -3.78 -12.61
CA SER A 85 10.03 -4.92 -12.53
C SER A 85 10.13 -5.46 -11.10
N PRO A 86 10.57 -6.72 -10.91
CA PRO A 86 10.72 -7.29 -9.57
C PRO A 86 11.61 -6.46 -8.64
N LEU A 87 12.71 -5.90 -9.16
CA LEU A 87 13.63 -5.06 -8.39
C LEU A 87 12.98 -3.76 -7.92
N GLU A 88 12.24 -3.08 -8.80
CA GLU A 88 11.50 -1.87 -8.46
C GLU A 88 10.40 -2.15 -7.43
N LEU A 89 9.74 -3.30 -7.54
CA LEU A 89 8.72 -3.73 -6.59
C LEU A 89 9.34 -3.99 -5.22
N SER A 90 10.47 -4.70 -5.14
CA SER A 90 11.21 -4.92 -3.88
C SER A 90 11.63 -3.60 -3.24
N LEU A 91 12.12 -2.64 -4.03
CA LEU A 91 12.47 -1.31 -3.55
C LEU A 91 11.25 -0.56 -3.02
N LEU A 92 10.12 -0.62 -3.73
CA LEU A 92 8.87 0.02 -3.33
C LEU A 92 8.34 -0.56 -2.00
N ILE A 93 8.38 -1.89 -1.84
CA ILE A 93 8.02 -2.58 -0.61
C ILE A 93 8.92 -2.13 0.55
N ALA A 94 10.24 -2.10 0.34
CA ALA A 94 11.19 -1.67 1.37
C ALA A 94 10.95 -0.21 1.82
N ARG A 95 10.64 0.69 0.88
CA ARG A 95 10.32 2.09 1.17
C ARG A 95 8.97 2.24 1.90
N ALA A 96 7.94 1.51 1.47
CA ALA A 96 6.61 1.57 2.09
C ALA A 96 6.60 0.95 3.50
N GLY A 97 7.37 -0.13 3.70
CA GLY A 97 7.57 -0.80 4.98
C GLY A 97 8.47 -0.04 5.96
N ASN A 98 9.01 1.11 5.56
CA ASN A 98 9.95 1.89 6.37
C ASN A 98 11.23 1.10 6.74
N HIS A 99 11.60 0.11 5.92
CA HIS A 99 12.77 -0.74 6.13
C HIS A 99 14.07 -0.12 5.61
N LEU A 100 13.96 0.91 4.78
CA LEU A 100 15.07 1.77 4.42
C LEU A 100 15.13 2.91 5.44
N ARG A 101 15.95 2.76 6.49
CA ARG A 101 16.48 3.95 7.16
C ARG A 101 17.27 4.72 6.11
N ASP A 102 16.93 5.99 5.93
CA ASP A 102 17.68 6.89 5.06
C ASP A 102 19.17 6.75 5.42
N VAL A 103 19.98 6.23 4.49
CA VAL A 103 21.45 6.23 4.61
C VAL A 103 21.92 7.64 4.20
N ARG A 104 21.43 8.63 4.93
CA ARG A 104 21.68 10.05 4.74
C ARG A 104 22.00 10.72 6.08
N ASP A 105 22.83 10.05 6.86
CA ASP A 105 23.60 10.66 7.95
C ASP A 105 25.04 10.13 7.82
N ASN A 106 25.86 10.86 7.07
CA ASN A 106 27.32 10.79 7.11
C ASN A 106 27.89 12.15 6.69
#